data_AF-A0A527G0E2-F1
#
_entry.id   AF-A0A527G0E2-F1
#
_cell.length_a   1.000
_cell.length_b   1.000
_cell.length_c   1.000
_cell.angle_alpha   90.00
_cell.angle_beta   90.00
_cell.angle_gamma   90.00
#
_symmetry.space_group_name_H-M   'P 1'
#
loop_
_entity.id
_entity.type
_entity.pdbx_description
1 polymer ?
#
loop_
_entity_poly.entity_id
_entity_poly.type
_entity_poly.pdbx_seq_one_letter_code
_entity_poly.pdbx_strand_id
1 'polypeptide(L)'
;IAGYFGGWADRIISRIVDVWMAFPPVLFAILLVAVLGTGLSSVILAIAIIDWTRFCRVIRAETMGQSRMDYVENARIAGYGRIGIMLREVLPNVV
;
A
#
# COMPACT_ATOMS: atom_id res chain seq x y z
N ILE A 1 -5.02 -5.25 2.88
CA ILE A 1 -6.45 -4.88 3.06
C ILE A 1 -7.08 -4.40 1.76
N ALA A 2 -6.69 -3.24 1.21
CA ALA A 2 -7.24 -2.70 -0.04
C ALA A 2 -7.22 -3.71 -1.21
N GLY A 3 -6.05 -4.31 -1.49
CA GLY A 3 -5.92 -5.28 -2.58
C GLY A 3 -6.55 -6.66 -2.35
N TYR A 4 -6.93 -7.02 -1.11
CA TYR A 4 -7.46 -8.35 -0.79
C TYR A 4 -8.98 -8.36 -0.56
N PHE A 5 -9.49 -7.41 0.24
CA PHE A 5 -10.93 -7.32 0.54
C PHE A 5 -11.71 -6.57 -0.54
N GLY A 6 -11.05 -5.72 -1.33
CA GLY A 6 -11.70 -4.90 -2.34
C GLY A 6 -12.75 -3.94 -1.75
N GLY A 7 -13.73 -3.58 -2.57
CA GLY A 7 -14.93 -2.87 -2.13
C GLY A 7 -14.65 -1.44 -1.61
N TRP A 8 -15.24 -1.10 -0.46
CA TRP A 8 -15.17 0.24 0.12
C TRP A 8 -13.79 0.59 0.68
N ALA A 9 -13.13 -0.37 1.35
CA ALA A 9 -11.79 -0.17 1.89
C ALA A 9 -10.78 0.15 0.79
N ASP A 10 -10.84 -0.60 -0.32
CA ASP A 10 -10.02 -0.34 -1.50
C ASP A 10 -10.26 1.04 -2.10
N ARG A 11 -11.54 1.46 -2.17
CA ARG A 11 -11.95 2.74 -2.71
C ARG A 11 -11.44 3.91 -1.86
N ILE A 12 -11.60 3.86 -0.54
CA ILE A 12 -11.09 4.90 0.37
C ILE A 12 -9.58 5.00 0.28
N ILE A 13 -8.88 3.87 0.42
CA ILE A 13 -7.41 3.86 0.42
C ILE A 13 -6.87 4.36 -0.92
N SER A 14 -7.46 3.90 -2.04
CA SER A 14 -7.07 4.39 -3.37
C SER A 14 -7.34 5.88 -3.51
N ARG A 15 -8.46 6.41 -3.00
CA ARG A 15 -8.73 7.87 -3.05
C ARG A 15 -7.71 8.68 -2.25
N ILE A 16 -7.32 8.23 -1.06
CA ILE A 16 -6.29 8.91 -0.26
C ILE A 16 -4.97 8.93 -1.03
N VAL A 17 -4.57 7.79 -1.60
CA VAL A 17 -3.36 7.68 -2.41
C VAL A 17 -3.43 8.56 -3.66
N ASP A 18 -4.56 8.59 -4.36
CA ASP A 18 -4.78 9.40 -5.56
C ASP A 18 -4.66 10.91 -5.23
N VAL A 19 -5.26 11.37 -4.13
CA VAL A 19 -5.16 12.76 -3.67
C VAL A 19 -3.73 13.12 -3.31
N TRP A 20 -3.00 12.21 -2.66
CA TRP A 20 -1.60 12.40 -2.33
C TRP A 20 -0.72 12.52 -3.59
N MET A 21 -0.96 11.66 -4.58
CA MET A 21 -0.23 11.67 -5.86
C MET A 21 -0.58 12.87 -6.75
N ALA A 22 -1.74 13.50 -6.54
CA ALA A 22 -2.12 14.71 -7.27
C ALA A 22 -1.24 15.91 -6.91
N PHE A 23 -0.56 15.88 -5.75
CA PHE A 23 0.40 16.90 -5.38
C PHE A 23 1.74 16.72 -6.10
N PRO A 24 2.30 17.78 -6.70
CA PRO A 24 3.64 17.74 -7.27
C PRO A 24 4.70 17.38 -6.21
N PRO A 25 5.52 16.33 -6.42
CA PRO A 25 6.51 15.89 -5.43
C PRO A 25 7.51 16.97 -5.02
N VAL A 26 7.90 17.82 -5.98
CA VAL A 26 8.83 18.94 -5.75
C VAL A 26 8.26 19.96 -4.77
N LEU A 27 6.97 20.27 -4.85
CA LEU A 27 6.31 21.20 -3.92
C LEU A 27 6.27 20.61 -2.51
N PHE A 28 5.97 19.31 -2.39
CA PHE A 28 6.01 18.60 -1.12
C PHE A 28 7.41 18.59 -0.50
N ALA A 29 8.44 18.35 -1.31
CA ALA A 29 9.83 18.36 -0.86
C ALA A 29 10.25 19.73 -0.31
N ILE A 30 9.91 20.82 -1.02
CA ILE A 30 10.22 22.19 -0.57
C ILE A 30 9.47 22.49 0.74
N LEU A 31 8.18 22.14 0.84
CA LEU A 31 7.38 22.32 2.05
C LEU A 31 7.97 21.55 3.23
N LEU A 32 8.35 20.29 3.03
CA LEU A 32 8.92 19.45 4.08
C LEU A 32 10.28 19.96 4.55
N VAL A 33 11.15 20.43 3.64
CA VAL A 33 12.42 21.06 4.02
C VAL A 33 12.18 22.36 4.80
N ALA A 34 11.18 23.16 4.41
CA ALA A 34 10.83 24.38 5.11
C ALA A 34 10.30 24.12 6.54
N VAL A 35 9.58 23.02 6.77
CA VAL A 35 8.98 22.67 8.07
C VAL A 35 9.95 21.86 8.95
N LEU A 36 10.60 20.83 8.40
CA LEU A 36 11.49 19.91 9.12
C LEU A 36 12.92 20.46 9.24
N GLY A 37 13.26 21.51 8.51
CA GLY A 37 14.61 22.07 8.45
C GLY A 37 15.57 21.22 7.60
N THR A 38 16.83 21.64 7.54
CA THR A 38 17.88 20.97 6.75
C THR A 38 18.55 19.85 7.54
N GLY A 39 18.72 18.67 6.93
CA GLY A 39 19.44 17.55 7.54
C GLY A 39 19.13 16.22 6.87
N LEU A 40 19.94 15.20 7.16
CA LEU A 40 19.77 13.84 6.62
C LEU A 40 18.41 13.24 7.02
N SER A 41 17.99 13.43 8.28
CA SER A 41 16.71 12.94 8.79
C SER A 41 15.52 13.56 8.06
N SER A 42 15.56 14.87 7.80
CA SER A 42 14.52 15.58 7.06
C SER A 42 14.39 15.07 5.63
N VAL A 43 15.51 14.76 4.97
CA VAL A 43 15.51 14.17 3.62
C VAL A 43 14.94 12.75 3.64
N ILE A 44 15.36 11.90 4.58
CA ILE A 44 14.84 10.53 4.71
C ILE A 44 13.32 10.56 4.94
N LEU A 45 12.83 11.42 5.84
CA LEU A 45 11.40 11.59 6.10
C LEU A 45 10.66 12.09 4.85
N ALA A 46 11.22 13.05 4.12
CA ALA A 46 10.60 13.56 2.91
C ALA A 46 10.45 12.48 1.83
N ILE A 47 11.50 11.70 1.60
CA ILE A 47 11.45 10.58 0.66
C ILE A 47 10.41 9.56 1.10
N ALA A 48 10.42 9.13 2.36
CA ALA A 48 9.47 8.16 2.88
C ALA A 48 8.00 8.62 2.72
N ILE A 49 7.71 9.90 3.00
CA ILE A 49 6.37 10.50 2.92
C ILE A 49 5.91 10.72 1.47
N ILE A 50 6.83 10.83 0.51
CA ILE A 50 6.47 10.98 -0.90
C ILE A 50 6.31 9.60 -1.55
N ASP A 51 7.29 8.71 -1.36
CA ASP A 51 7.39 7.46 -2.12
C ASP A 51 6.52 6.32 -1.59
N TRP A 52 6.01 6.38 -0.35
CA TRP A 52 5.14 5.32 0.20
C TRP A 52 3.90 5.06 -0.67
N THR A 53 3.40 6.08 -1.38
CA THR A 53 2.23 5.95 -2.28
C THR A 53 2.52 5.03 -3.46
N ARG A 54 3.73 5.10 -4.01
CA ARG A 54 4.20 4.22 -5.09
C ARG A 54 4.28 2.77 -4.59
N PHE A 55 4.90 2.54 -3.44
CA PHE A 55 4.96 1.22 -2.81
C PHE A 55 3.56 0.66 -2.54
N CYS A 56 2.64 1.49 -2.04
CA CYS A 56 1.26 1.10 -1.77
C CYS A 56 0.57 0.56 -3.04
N ARG A 57 0.75 1.22 -4.20
CA ARG A 57 0.17 0.79 -5.48
C ARG A 57 0.76 -0.53 -5.98
N VAL A 58 2.07 -0.73 -5.86
CA VAL A 58 2.75 -1.97 -6.25
C VAL A 58 2.23 -3.13 -5.40
N ILE A 59 2.30 -3.01 -4.08
CA ILE A 59 1.82 -4.05 -3.15
C ILE A 59 0.34 -4.34 -3.37
N ARG A 60 -0.49 -3.32 -3.63
CA ARG A 60 -1.91 -3.52 -3.95
C ARG A 60 -2.10 -4.34 -5.22
N ALA A 61 -1.37 -4.05 -6.29
CA ALA A 61 -1.43 -4.80 -7.54
C ALA A 61 -1.01 -6.26 -7.34
N GLU A 62 0.11 -6.49 -6.64
CA GLU A 62 0.59 -7.83 -6.28
C GLU A 62 -0.43 -8.58 -5.41
N THR A 63 -0.98 -7.94 -4.38
CA THR A 63 -2.02 -8.52 -3.52
C THR A 63 -3.25 -8.96 -4.34
N MET A 64 -3.68 -8.14 -5.30
CA MET A 64 -4.80 -8.48 -6.18
C MET A 64 -4.47 -9.69 -7.07
N GLY A 65 -3.23 -9.82 -7.56
CA GLY A 65 -2.76 -10.98 -8.31
C GLY A 65 -2.75 -12.24 -7.46
N GLN A 66 -2.06 -12.20 -6.31
CA GLN A 66 -1.93 -13.30 -5.36
C GLN A 66 -3.30 -13.79 -4.85
N SER A 67 -4.25 -12.87 -4.62
CA SER A 67 -5.60 -13.21 -4.16
C SER A 67 -6.44 -14.07 -5.12
N ARG A 68 -6.00 -14.22 -6.38
CA ARG A 68 -6.68 -14.98 -7.44
C ARG A 68 -6.01 -16.32 -7.76
N MET A 69 -4.97 -16.70 -7.01
CA MET A 69 -4.22 -17.93 -7.24
C MET A 69 -4.87 -19.14 -6.56
N ASP A 70 -4.60 -20.34 -7.08
CA ASP A 70 -5.25 -21.58 -6.64
C ASP A 70 -5.04 -21.91 -5.16
N TYR A 71 -3.90 -21.53 -4.58
CA TYR A 71 -3.65 -21.76 -3.14
C TYR A 71 -4.61 -20.97 -2.25
N VAL A 72 -5.07 -19.80 -2.69
CA VAL A 72 -6.09 -18.98 -1.99
C VAL A 72 -7.46 -19.64 -2.07
N GLU A 73 -7.80 -20.20 -3.24
CA GLU A 73 -9.04 -20.97 -3.45
C GLU A 73 -9.05 -22.23 -2.59
N ASN A 74 -7.95 -22.98 -2.58
CA ASN A 74 -7.77 -24.18 -1.75
C ASN A 74 -7.88 -23.86 -0.26
N ALA A 75 -7.26 -22.77 0.20
CA ALA A 75 -7.39 -22.33 1.60
C ALA A 75 -8.84 -21.95 1.94
N ARG A 76 -9.59 -21.37 1.00
CA ARG A 76 -11.01 -21.07 1.19
C ARG A 76 -11.85 -22.35 1.29
N ILE A 77 -11.60 -23.34 0.43
CA ILE A 77 -12.26 -24.66 0.46
C ILE A 77 -11.95 -25.39 1.77
N ALA A 78 -10.71 -25.28 2.26
CA ALA A 78 -10.29 -25.83 3.56
C ALA A 78 -10.93 -25.14 4.78
N GLY A 79 -11.76 -24.11 4.57
CA GLY A 79 -12.51 -23.43 5.63
C GLY A 79 -11.75 -22.29 6.33
N TYR A 80 -10.60 -21.86 5.81
CA TYR A 80 -9.89 -20.72 6.40
C TYR A 80 -10.68 -19.42 6.24
N GLY A 81 -10.73 -18.63 7.31
CA GLY A 81 -11.33 -17.29 7.28
C GLY A 81 -10.53 -16.31 6.43
N ARG A 82 -11.20 -15.30 5.86
CA ARG A 82 -10.58 -14.28 4.97
C ARG A 82 -9.34 -13.60 5.57
N ILE A 83 -9.37 -13.26 6.86
CA ILE A 83 -8.22 -12.64 7.55
C ILE A 83 -7.06 -13.63 7.68
N GLY A 84 -7.36 -14.89 7.98
CA GLY A 84 -6.36 -15.96 8.07
C GLY A 84 -5.65 -16.19 6.74
N ILE A 85 -6.42 -16.27 5.65
CA ILE A 85 -5.89 -16.39 4.28
C ILE A 85 -5.03 -15.16 3.94
N MET A 86 -5.51 -13.95 4.22
CA MET A 86 -4.74 -12.73 3.94
C MET A 86 -3.38 -12.73 4.65
N LEU A 87 -3.33 -13.10 5.95
CA LEU A 87 -2.11 -13.01 6.74
C LEU A 87 -1.15 -14.19 6.55
N ARG A 88 -1.66 -15.39 6.29
CA ARG A 88 -0.83 -16.62 6.19
C ARG A 88 -0.50 -17.01 4.76
N GLU A 89 -1.36 -16.68 3.80
CA GLU A 89 -1.17 -17.06 2.40
C GLU A 89 -0.74 -15.84 1.57
N VAL A 90 -1.50 -14.74 1.62
CA VAL A 90 -1.27 -13.62 0.70
C VAL A 90 -0.12 -12.72 1.14
N LEU A 91 -0.06 -12.31 2.42
CA LEU A 91 0.97 -11.41 2.94
C LEU A 91 2.40 -11.93 2.72
N PRO A 92 2.75 -13.18 3.08
CA PRO A 92 4.12 -13.69 2.86
C PRO A 92 4.48 -13.91 1.38
N ASN A 93 3.50 -13.98 0.47
CA ASN A 93 3.75 -14.12 -0.96
C ASN A 93 3.87 -12.76 -1.68
N VAL A 94 3.56 -11.64 -1.01
CA VAL A 94 3.62 -10.28 -1.56
C VAL A 94 4.85 -9.49 -1.07
N VAL A 95 5.47 -9.91 0.04
CA VAL A 95 6.61 -9.23 0.68
C VAL A 95 7.93 -9.90 0.33
#